data_AF-A0A4P6HCY8-F1
#
_entry.id   AF-A0A4P6HCY8-F1
#
_cell.length_a   1.000
_cell.length_b   1.000
_cell.length_c   1.000
_cell.angle_alpha   90.00
_cell.angle_beta   90.00
_cell.angle_gamma   90.00
#
_symmetry.space_group_name_H-M   'P 1'
#
loop_
_entity.id
_entity.type
_entity.pdbx_description
1 polymer ?
#
loop_
_entity_poly.entity_id
_entity_poly.type
_entity_poly.pdbx_seq_one_letter_code
_entity_poly.pdbx_strand_id
1 'polypeptide(L)'
;MTFSAFSGRNLSILRACFLSSCILLATGLAYAEEVWADLASGTANVSGVGTVRYTVGYSSIGYDHFRSEITATWHDDGDQTQTIYDGIYDKPPAKVWGMQNRLCVSMAACTRYEDACTTQTIAYRYDVATKSFTETGDQGCQR
;
A
#
# COMPACT_ATOMS: atom_id res chain seq x y z
N MET A 1 -49.14 -43.50 41.64
CA MET A 1 -48.85 -43.75 40.22
C MET A 1 -49.39 -42.55 39.45
N THR A 2 -48.54 -41.55 39.12
CA THR A 2 -47.89 -41.37 37.79
C THR A 2 -48.91 -41.26 36.65
N PHE A 3 -48.92 -40.29 35.73
CA PHE A 3 -47.86 -39.47 35.13
C PHE A 3 -48.51 -38.35 34.27
N SER A 4 -47.76 -37.27 34.01
CA SER A 4 -47.77 -36.44 32.78
C SER A 4 -48.95 -35.48 32.52
N ALA A 5 -48.83 -34.39 31.77
CA ALA A 5 -47.75 -33.49 31.33
C ALA A 5 -48.43 -32.38 30.50
N PHE A 6 -47.88 -31.16 30.56
CA PHE A 6 -47.81 -30.11 29.51
C PHE A 6 -49.01 -29.78 28.59
N SER A 7 -49.37 -28.48 28.60
CA SER A 7 -49.45 -27.56 27.43
C SER A 7 -50.74 -26.72 27.37
N GLY A 8 -50.58 -25.41 27.19
CA GLY A 8 -51.67 -24.46 26.88
C GLY A 8 -51.36 -23.03 27.32
N ARG A 9 -50.52 -22.28 26.58
CA ARG A 9 -50.88 -21.14 25.70
C ARG A 9 -51.53 -19.95 26.40
N ASN A 10 -50.93 -18.76 26.29
CA ASN A 10 -51.63 -17.60 25.73
C ASN A 10 -50.67 -16.48 25.27
N LEU A 11 -50.85 -16.08 24.01
CA LEU A 11 -50.31 -14.88 23.36
C LEU A 11 -51.19 -13.67 23.71
N SER A 12 -50.60 -12.49 23.90
CA SER A 12 -51.11 -11.12 23.59
C SER A 12 -50.14 -10.11 24.23
N ILE A 13 -49.12 -9.58 23.53
CA ILE A 13 -49.12 -8.45 22.58
C ILE A 13 -49.28 -7.06 23.25
N LEU A 14 -48.20 -6.29 23.12
CA LEU A 14 -48.06 -4.82 23.05
C LEU A 14 -48.36 -3.95 24.28
N ARG A 15 -47.30 -3.35 24.85
CA ARG A 15 -47.15 -1.90 24.79
C ARG A 15 -45.68 -1.49 24.94
N ALA A 16 -45.21 -0.77 23.93
CA ALA A 16 -43.89 -0.22 23.78
C ALA A 16 -43.63 0.94 24.76
N CYS A 17 -42.46 0.97 25.38
CA CYS A 17 -41.83 2.19 25.85
C CYS A 17 -40.52 2.37 25.08
N PHE A 18 -40.60 3.27 24.09
CA PHE A 18 -39.47 3.91 23.44
C PHE A 18 -38.62 4.62 24.49
N LEU A 19 -37.43 4.09 24.80
CA LEU A 19 -36.34 4.87 25.36
C LEU A 19 -35.04 4.42 24.69
N SER A 20 -34.75 5.15 23.60
CA SER A 20 -33.44 5.57 23.14
C SER A 20 -32.26 5.12 24.02
N SER A 21 -31.53 4.13 23.55
CA SER A 21 -30.10 4.00 23.84
C SER A 21 -29.41 3.59 22.55
N CYS A 22 -29.01 4.62 21.80
CA CYS A 22 -27.99 4.55 20.79
C CYS A 22 -26.69 4.03 21.45
N ILE A 23 -26.49 2.71 21.44
CA ILE A 23 -25.16 2.17 21.67
C ILE A 23 -24.41 2.38 20.35
N LEU A 24 -23.67 3.49 20.33
CA LEU A 24 -22.68 3.83 19.31
C LEU A 24 -21.79 2.61 19.06
N LEU A 25 -21.98 1.95 17.91
CA LEU A 25 -20.90 1.17 17.30
C LEU A 25 -19.84 2.17 16.85
N ALA A 26 -18.96 2.56 17.77
CA ALA A 26 -17.66 3.07 17.38
C ALA A 26 -16.83 1.87 16.92
N THR A 27 -17.09 1.39 15.70
CA THR A 27 -16.06 0.66 14.95
C THR A 27 -14.96 1.68 14.69
N GLY A 28 -14.02 1.79 15.62
CA GLY A 28 -12.78 2.52 15.40
C GLY A 28 -12.12 1.90 14.19
N LEU A 29 -12.27 2.55 13.04
CA LEU A 29 -11.40 2.37 11.90
C LEU A 29 -10.03 2.83 12.40
N ALA A 30 -9.26 1.90 12.95
CA ALA A 30 -7.84 2.09 13.10
C ALA A 30 -7.30 2.16 11.68
N TYR A 31 -7.23 3.38 11.13
CA TYR A 31 -6.40 3.65 9.97
C TYR A 31 -5.01 3.25 10.40
N ALA A 32 -4.52 2.14 9.85
CA ALA A 32 -3.12 1.77 9.99
C ALA A 32 -2.34 2.92 9.36
N GLU A 33 -1.77 3.78 10.20
CA GLU A 33 -0.82 4.78 9.76
C GLU A 33 0.31 4.00 9.11
N GLU A 34 0.38 4.11 7.78
CA GLU A 34 1.36 3.39 7.00
C GLU A 34 2.72 3.97 7.37
N VAL A 35 3.47 3.30 8.25
CA VAL A 35 4.80 3.77 8.66
C VAL A 35 5.71 3.72 7.44
N TRP A 36 6.03 4.91 6.95
CA TRP A 36 6.95 5.17 5.87
C TRP A 36 8.35 5.33 6.47
N ALA A 37 9.08 4.22 6.62
CA ALA A 37 10.46 4.28 7.07
C ALA A 37 11.34 4.90 5.96
N ASP A 38 12.34 5.68 6.36
CA ASP A 38 13.40 6.23 5.49
C ASP A 38 14.25 5.07 4.91
N LEU A 39 13.73 4.42 3.88
CA LEU A 39 14.39 3.30 3.22
C LEU A 39 15.28 3.86 2.10
N ALA A 40 16.51 4.24 2.45
CA ALA A 40 17.53 4.63 1.48
C ALA A 40 17.92 3.49 0.51
N SER A 41 17.66 2.23 0.89
CA SER A 41 17.87 1.06 0.03
C SER A 41 17.11 -0.16 0.54
N GLY A 42 17.03 -1.21 -0.29
CA GLY A 42 16.46 -2.49 0.11
C GLY A 42 16.53 -3.54 -1.00
N THR A 43 15.76 -4.62 -0.83
CA THR A 43 15.61 -5.68 -1.82
C THR A 43 14.15 -6.05 -2.06
N ALA A 44 13.85 -6.48 -3.27
CA ALA A 44 12.56 -7.00 -3.69
C ALA A 44 12.78 -8.27 -4.52
N ASN A 45 11.90 -9.27 -4.38
CA ASN A 45 11.94 -10.47 -5.21
C ASN A 45 10.88 -10.38 -6.31
N VAL A 46 11.30 -10.45 -7.57
CA VAL A 46 10.41 -10.39 -8.74
C VAL A 46 10.47 -11.73 -9.47
N SER A 47 9.31 -12.36 -9.69
CA SER A 47 9.21 -13.63 -10.42
C SER A 47 9.73 -13.47 -11.85
N GLY A 48 10.61 -14.37 -12.27
CA GLY A 48 11.27 -14.32 -13.58
C GLY A 48 12.52 -13.44 -13.65
N VAL A 49 12.82 -12.67 -12.59
CA VAL A 49 14.04 -11.83 -12.50
C VAL A 49 14.91 -12.24 -11.31
N GLY A 50 14.30 -12.61 -10.19
CA GLY A 50 14.97 -12.90 -8.92
C GLY A 50 15.09 -11.66 -8.03
N THR A 51 16.19 -11.57 -7.30
CA THR A 51 16.44 -10.48 -6.35
C THR A 51 16.79 -9.20 -7.09
N VAL A 52 15.97 -8.17 -6.89
CA VAL A 52 16.25 -6.79 -7.29
C VAL A 52 16.69 -6.02 -6.06
N ARG A 53 17.89 -5.45 -6.10
CA ARG A 53 18.36 -4.46 -5.11
C ARG A 53 17.90 -3.09 -5.57
N TYR A 54 17.49 -2.24 -4.64
CA TYR A 54 17.13 -0.87 -4.97
C TYR A 54 17.77 0.12 -4.01
N THR A 55 18.04 1.33 -4.51
CA THR A 55 18.46 2.49 -3.73
C THR A 55 17.53 3.65 -4.01
N VAL A 56 17.22 4.43 -2.98
CA VAL A 56 16.41 5.64 -3.09
C VAL A 56 17.31 6.85 -2.82
N GLY A 57 17.50 7.67 -3.83
CA GLY A 57 18.27 8.90 -3.77
C GLY A 57 17.35 10.10 -3.59
N TYR A 58 17.78 11.04 -2.74
CA TYR A 58 17.13 12.34 -2.59
C TYR A 58 18.16 13.45 -2.73
N SER A 59 17.86 14.44 -3.56
CA SER A 59 18.72 15.61 -3.74
C SER A 59 17.88 16.88 -3.75
N SER A 60 18.37 17.95 -3.13
CA SER A 60 17.73 19.26 -3.24
C SER A 60 18.00 19.84 -4.63
N ILE A 61 16.97 20.40 -5.26
CA ILE A 61 17.08 21.14 -6.53
C ILE A 61 16.80 22.64 -6.36
N GLY A 62 16.78 23.13 -5.11
CA GLY A 62 16.57 24.54 -4.73
C GLY A 62 15.12 24.86 -4.35
N TYR A 63 14.92 26.00 -3.66
CA TYR A 63 13.60 26.53 -3.26
C TYR A 63 12.70 25.53 -2.53
N ASP A 64 13.28 24.74 -1.61
CA ASP A 64 12.61 23.64 -0.89
C ASP A 64 12.07 22.50 -1.77
N HIS A 65 12.47 22.43 -3.04
CA HIS A 65 12.16 21.31 -3.91
C HIS A 65 13.23 20.22 -3.82
N PHE A 66 12.77 18.98 -3.85
CA PHE A 66 13.62 17.79 -3.84
C PHE A 66 13.34 16.93 -5.07
N ARG A 67 14.40 16.38 -5.65
CA ARG A 67 14.33 15.32 -6.65
C ARG A 67 14.54 13.98 -5.95
N SER A 68 13.65 13.05 -6.25
CA SER A 68 13.70 11.68 -5.78
C SER A 68 14.00 10.75 -6.96
N GLU A 69 14.95 9.85 -6.76
CA GLU A 69 15.37 8.87 -7.75
C GLU A 69 15.34 7.47 -7.13
N ILE A 70 14.83 6.47 -7.86
CA ILE A 70 14.95 5.07 -7.45
C ILE A 70 15.71 4.30 -8.52
N THR A 71 16.83 3.73 -8.12
CA THR A 71 17.68 2.90 -8.98
C THR A 71 17.54 1.45 -8.58
N ALA A 72 17.24 0.59 -9.54
CA ALA A 72 17.14 -0.84 -9.39
C ALA A 72 18.34 -1.54 -10.04
N THR A 73 18.87 -2.56 -9.37
CA THR A 73 19.97 -3.40 -9.83
C THR A 73 19.59 -4.87 -9.68
N TRP A 74 19.78 -5.66 -10.73
CA TRP A 74 19.48 -7.10 -10.74
C TRP A 74 20.48 -7.84 -11.63
N HIS A 75 20.43 -9.16 -11.60
CA HIS A 75 21.31 -10.00 -12.40
C HIS A 75 20.51 -10.74 -13.47
N ASP A 76 20.89 -10.55 -14.74
CA ASP A 76 20.32 -11.22 -15.90
C ASP A 76 21.37 -11.30 -17.03
N ASP A 77 22.07 -12.43 -17.09
CA ASP A 77 23.29 -12.66 -17.88
C ASP A 77 24.40 -11.62 -17.65
N GLY A 78 24.40 -11.00 -16.47
CA GLY A 78 25.22 -9.84 -16.13
C GLY A 78 24.47 -8.88 -15.22
N ASP A 79 25.19 -7.94 -14.61
CA ASP A 79 24.59 -6.95 -13.75
C ASP A 79 23.88 -5.89 -14.59
N GLN A 80 22.59 -5.73 -14.34
CA GLN A 80 21.74 -4.72 -14.95
C GLN A 80 21.47 -3.62 -13.93
N THR A 81 21.41 -2.38 -14.38
CA THR A 81 21.05 -1.23 -13.53
C THR A 81 20.16 -0.28 -14.30
N GLN A 82 19.11 0.21 -13.64
CA GLN A 82 18.15 1.13 -14.24
C GLN A 82 17.59 2.09 -13.19
N THR A 83 17.57 3.38 -13.50
CA THR A 83 16.70 4.34 -12.82
C THR A 83 15.26 4.06 -13.22
N ILE A 84 14.47 3.49 -12.31
CA ILE A 84 13.07 3.14 -12.57
C ILE A 84 12.13 4.31 -12.27
N TYR A 85 12.53 5.21 -11.38
CA TYR A 85 11.74 6.38 -11.03
C TYR A 85 12.64 7.60 -10.90
N ASP A 86 12.15 8.72 -11.42
CA ASP A 86 12.77 10.02 -11.34
C ASP A 86 11.69 11.10 -11.34
N GLY A 87 11.57 11.84 -10.23
CA GLY A 87 10.51 12.82 -10.06
C GLY A 87 10.88 13.93 -9.09
N ILE A 88 10.20 15.07 -9.22
CA ILE A 88 10.31 16.20 -8.30
C ILE A 88 9.15 16.11 -7.33
N TYR A 89 9.45 15.64 -6.12
CA TYR A 89 8.50 15.54 -5.03
C TYR A 89 9.22 15.85 -3.73
N ASP A 90 8.53 16.55 -2.85
CA ASP A 90 9.09 17.01 -1.59
C ASP A 90 9.22 15.82 -0.62
N LYS A 91 10.37 15.12 -0.71
CA LYS A 91 10.77 13.99 0.15
C LYS A 91 9.71 12.89 0.29
N PRO A 92 9.16 12.34 -0.81
CA PRO A 92 8.19 11.28 -0.67
C PRO A 92 8.90 10.03 -0.14
N PRO A 93 8.55 9.50 1.03
CA PRO A 93 9.09 8.20 1.39
C PRO A 93 8.64 7.17 0.34
N ALA A 94 9.54 6.27 -0.02
CA ALA A 94 9.28 5.25 -1.03
C ALA A 94 9.31 3.84 -0.43
N LYS A 95 8.34 3.01 -0.83
CA LYS A 95 8.31 1.57 -0.57
C LYS A 95 8.44 0.85 -1.89
N VAL A 96 9.36 -0.10 -1.94
CA VAL A 96 9.59 -0.93 -3.13
C VAL A 96 9.38 -2.38 -2.75
N TRP A 97 8.59 -3.10 -3.55
CA TRP A 97 8.37 -4.54 -3.35
C TRP A 97 8.17 -5.23 -4.69
N GLY A 98 8.33 -6.56 -4.70
CA GLY A 98 8.03 -7.36 -5.88
C GLY A 98 6.65 -7.99 -5.77
N MET A 99 5.94 -8.06 -6.90
CA MET A 99 4.67 -8.76 -7.02
C MET A 99 4.59 -9.43 -8.39
N GLN A 100 4.56 -10.76 -8.41
CA GLN A 100 4.65 -11.54 -9.65
C GLN A 100 5.86 -11.07 -10.48
N ASN A 101 5.68 -10.75 -11.77
CA ASN A 101 6.72 -10.23 -12.66
C ASN A 101 6.84 -8.69 -12.64
N ARG A 102 6.39 -8.06 -11.55
CA ARG A 102 6.39 -6.61 -11.39
C ARG A 102 7.23 -6.18 -10.20
N LEU A 103 7.89 -5.06 -10.37
CA LEU A 103 8.47 -4.27 -9.30
C LEU A 103 7.51 -3.10 -9.03
N CYS A 104 7.01 -3.01 -7.81
CA CYS A 104 6.05 -2.01 -7.39
C CYS A 104 6.76 -0.95 -6.56
N VAL A 105 6.46 0.31 -6.84
CA VAL A 105 6.93 1.47 -6.09
C VAL A 105 5.70 2.20 -5.57
N SER A 106 5.62 2.41 -4.27
CA SER A 106 4.64 3.31 -3.67
C SER A 106 5.36 4.49 -3.05
N MET A 107 4.77 5.67 -3.18
CA MET A 107 5.33 6.93 -2.73
C MET A 107 4.25 7.80 -2.13
N ALA A 108 4.54 8.50 -1.03
CA ALA A 108 3.63 9.49 -0.46
C ALA A 108 4.00 10.89 -1.00
N ALA A 109 3.16 11.46 -1.86
CA ALA A 109 3.32 12.81 -2.37
C ALA A 109 2.52 13.79 -1.48
N CYS A 110 3.23 14.67 -0.77
CA CYS A 110 2.63 15.70 0.07
C CYS A 110 2.62 17.02 -0.69
N THR A 111 1.45 17.60 -0.92
CA THR A 111 1.35 18.97 -1.43
C THR A 111 1.74 19.95 -0.33
N ARG A 112 2.39 21.04 -0.74
CA ARG A 112 2.83 22.10 0.18
C ARG A 112 1.61 22.64 0.94
N TYR A 113 1.68 22.61 2.27
CA TYR A 113 0.63 23.08 3.20
C TYR A 113 -0.61 22.18 3.35
N GLU A 114 -0.60 20.96 2.84
CA GLU A 114 -1.64 19.99 3.17
C GLU A 114 -1.20 19.09 4.33
N ASP A 115 -2.13 18.83 5.25
CA ASP A 115 -1.92 17.90 6.36
C ASP A 115 -1.97 16.43 5.92
N ALA A 116 -2.45 16.16 4.71
CA ALA A 116 -2.61 14.82 4.15
C ALA A 116 -1.74 14.64 2.90
N CYS A 117 -0.95 13.58 2.87
CA CYS A 117 -0.20 13.16 1.69
C CYS A 117 -1.05 12.20 0.85
N THR A 118 -0.94 12.31 -0.47
CA THR A 118 -1.55 11.34 -1.39
C THR A 118 -0.57 10.22 -1.69
N THR A 119 -0.99 8.97 -1.50
CA THR A 119 -0.19 7.82 -1.90
C THR A 119 -0.37 7.55 -3.39
N GLN A 120 0.73 7.46 -4.12
CA GLN A 120 0.77 7.01 -5.51
C GLN A 120 1.49 5.67 -5.58
N THR A 121 1.01 4.78 -6.45
CA THR A 121 1.65 3.48 -6.69
C THR A 121 1.90 3.31 -8.18
N ILE A 122 3.11 2.89 -8.52
CA ILE A 122 3.58 2.67 -9.88
C ILE A 122 4.09 1.22 -9.98
N ALA A 123 3.62 0.52 -10.99
CA ALA A 123 3.98 -0.85 -11.33
C ALA A 123 4.93 -0.85 -12.53
N TYR A 124 6.09 -1.45 -12.35
CA TYR A 124 7.04 -1.70 -13.42
C TYR A 124 7.06 -3.18 -13.78
N ARG A 125 6.73 -3.53 -15.02
CA ARG A 125 6.82 -4.90 -15.51
C ARG A 125 8.19 -5.14 -16.11
N TYR A 126 8.82 -6.26 -15.77
CA TYR A 126 10.06 -6.65 -16.41
C TYR A 126 9.82 -7.16 -17.84
N ASP A 127 10.54 -6.60 -18.80
CA ASP A 127 10.60 -7.02 -20.19
C ASP A 127 11.90 -7.78 -20.45
N VAL A 128 11.76 -9.06 -20.79
CA VAL A 128 12.88 -9.98 -21.02
C VAL A 128 13.63 -9.64 -22.33
N ALA A 129 12.95 -9.07 -23.32
CA ALA A 129 13.56 -8.76 -24.61
C ALA A 129 14.49 -7.55 -24.53
N THR A 130 14.10 -6.53 -23.76
CA THR A 130 14.91 -5.31 -23.55
C THR A 130 15.73 -5.36 -22.28
N LYS A 131 15.58 -6.42 -21.46
CA LYS A 131 16.17 -6.56 -20.13
C LYS A 131 15.96 -5.29 -19.30
N SER A 132 14.71 -4.82 -19.22
CA SER A 132 14.38 -3.57 -18.52
C SER A 132 13.02 -3.60 -17.84
N PHE A 133 12.86 -2.76 -16.83
CA PHE A 133 11.59 -2.50 -16.16
C PHE A 133 10.85 -1.38 -16.89
N THR A 134 9.64 -1.66 -17.36
CA THR A 134 8.78 -0.69 -18.06
C THR A 134 7.58 -0.33 -17.20
N GLU A 135 7.30 0.97 -17.07
CA GLU A 135 6.13 1.46 -16.34
C GLU A 135 4.83 0.97 -16.99
N THR A 136 3.87 0.55 -16.15
CA THR A 136 2.57 0.03 -16.59
C THR A 136 1.37 0.64 -15.86
N GLY A 137 1.56 1.73 -15.11
CA GLY A 137 0.54 2.37 -14.28
C GLY A 137 0.42 1.77 -12.88
N ASP A 138 -0.74 1.88 -12.22
CA ASP A 138 -0.96 1.43 -10.82
C ASP A 138 -1.49 -0.01 -10.69
N GLN A 139 -1.89 -0.63 -11.80
CA GLN A 139 -2.56 -1.91 -11.79
C GLN A 139 -1.62 -3.08 -11.45
N GLY A 140 -2.08 -3.95 -10.55
CA GLY A 140 -1.37 -5.19 -10.20
C GLY A 140 -0.32 -5.04 -9.09
N CYS A 141 -0.33 -3.93 -8.36
CA CYS A 141 0.47 -3.70 -7.15
C CYS A 141 -0.40 -3.64 -5.89
N GLN A 142 -1.36 -4.56 -5.75
CA GLN A 142 -2.19 -4.67 -4.54
C GLN A 142 -1.54 -5.64 -3.56
N ARG A 143 -1.34 -5.19 -2.33
CA ARG A 143 -0.67 -5.97 -1.30
C ARG A 143 -1.63 -6.89 -0.56
#